data_AF-A0AA39IGV8-F1
#
_entry.id   AF-A0AA39IGV8-F1
#
_cell.length_a   1.000
_cell.length_b   1.000
_cell.length_c   1.000
_cell.angle_alpha   90.00
_cell.angle_beta   90.00
_cell.angle_gamma   90.00
#
_symmetry.space_group_name_H-M   'P 1'
#
loop_
_entity.id
_entity.type
_entity.pdbx_description
1 polymer ?
#
loop_
_entity_poly.entity_id
_entity_poly.type
_entity_poly.pdbx_seq_one_letter_code
_entity_poly.pdbx_strand_id
1 'polypeptide(L)'
;MNTEIIMLVLSLLYGIPSFVLYVVILIQLIRPKHHKRFSNPFFRLCFLIGIVDCIGYLNFYFFVRLPTYAFLSFVYTSPLFNSSPLTTAMYFLIYFCSNLQLFGNCFLTFNRFTSITITGVHQVLIYMYKENRAFVLALYTLTPWLSDFKYLSPPWVLLVVSTAVRESVTQMFPKRMPSLPSYSTASPLFTRG
;
A
#
# COMPACT_ATOMS: atom_id res chain seq x y z
N MET A 1 -36.17 0.30 4.71
CA MET A 1 -34.90 -0.25 5.24
C MET A 1 -34.22 0.87 6.01
N ASN A 2 -33.90 0.66 7.29
CA ASN A 2 -33.38 1.73 8.14
C ASN A 2 -32.02 2.20 7.61
N THR A 3 -31.84 3.51 7.46
CA THR A 3 -30.64 4.17 6.92
C THR A 3 -29.36 3.71 7.64
N GLU A 4 -29.44 3.42 8.94
CA GLU A 4 -28.34 2.89 9.74
C GLU A 4 -27.83 1.52 9.26
N ILE A 5 -28.74 0.62 8.89
CA ILE A 5 -28.38 -0.71 8.39
C ILE A 5 -27.65 -0.59 7.06
N ILE A 6 -28.10 0.33 6.19
CA ILE A 6 -27.41 0.63 4.93
C ILE A 6 -26.00 1.13 5.20
N MET A 7 -25.83 2.09 6.11
CA MET A 7 -24.53 2.66 6.47
C MET A 7 -23.58 1.62 7.10
N LEU A 8 -24.11 0.65 7.85
CA LEU A 8 -23.34 -0.47 8.39
C LEU A 8 -22.89 -1.42 7.29
N VAL A 9 -23.81 -1.81 6.40
CA VAL A 9 -23.48 -2.73 5.30
C VAL A 9 -22.44 -2.09 4.38
N LEU A 10 -22.59 -0.81 4.05
CA LEU A 10 -21.60 -0.07 3.25
C LEU A 10 -20.24 0.02 3.95
N SER A 11 -20.22 0.29 5.26
CA SER A 11 -18.96 0.40 6.01
C SER A 11 -18.23 -0.94 6.12
N LEU A 12 -18.97 -2.05 6.28
CA LEU A 12 -18.43 -3.41 6.27
C LEU A 12 -17.94 -3.82 4.87
N LEU A 13 -18.73 -3.53 3.84
CA LEU A 13 -18.43 -3.88 2.46
C LEU A 13 -17.16 -3.19 1.97
N TYR A 14 -16.91 -1.95 2.41
CA TYR A 14 -15.67 -1.25 2.11
C TYR A 14 -14.53 -1.61 3.08
N GLY A 15 -14.86 -1.75 4.36
CA GLY A 15 -13.91 -1.94 5.45
C GLY A 15 -13.21 -3.29 5.43
N ILE A 16 -13.97 -4.37 5.28
CA ILE A 16 -13.41 -5.73 5.30
C ILE A 16 -12.43 -5.94 4.15
N PRO A 17 -12.74 -5.63 2.88
CA PRO A 17 -11.78 -5.81 1.79
C PRO A 17 -10.53 -4.95 1.96
N SER A 18 -10.69 -3.71 2.46
CA SER A 18 -9.55 -2.82 2.72
C SER A 18 -8.63 -3.39 3.79
N PHE A 19 -9.18 -3.90 4.90
CA PHE A 19 -8.41 -4.52 5.97
C PHE A 19 -7.71 -5.81 5.50
N VAL A 20 -8.42 -6.66 4.74
CA VAL A 20 -7.84 -7.89 4.16
C VAL A 20 -6.66 -7.54 3.25
N LEU A 21 -6.78 -6.52 2.41
CA LEU A 21 -5.67 -6.06 1.56
C LEU A 21 -4.45 -5.63 2.39
N TYR A 22 -4.65 -4.88 3.48
CA TYR A 22 -3.58 -4.49 4.39
C TYR A 22 -2.87 -5.70 5.00
N VAL A 23 -3.63 -6.67 5.51
CA VAL A 23 -3.09 -7.91 6.08
C VAL A 23 -2.31 -8.70 5.03
N VAL A 24 -2.82 -8.82 3.81
CA VAL A 24 -2.13 -9.50 2.70
C VAL A 24 -0.79 -8.81 2.38
N ILE A 25 -0.76 -7.47 2.32
CA ILE A 25 0.47 -6.70 2.08
C ILE A 25 1.49 -6.96 3.20
N LEU A 26 1.06 -6.93 4.47
CA LEU A 26 1.93 -7.22 5.61
C LEU A 26 2.50 -8.65 5.56
N ILE A 27 1.67 -9.64 5.23
CA ILE A 27 2.12 -11.03 5.06
C ILE A 27 3.17 -11.13 3.95
N GLN A 28 2.98 -10.43 2.82
CA GLN A 28 3.99 -10.43 1.75
C GLN A 28 5.31 -9.81 2.16
N LEU A 29 5.27 -8.73 2.95
CA LEU A 29 6.46 -8.05 3.46
C LEU A 29 7.27 -8.94 4.42
N ILE A 30 6.60 -9.78 5.22
CA ILE A 30 7.26 -10.71 6.16
C ILE A 30 7.83 -11.96 5.45
N ARG A 31 7.31 -12.31 4.27
CA ARG A 31 7.58 -13.61 3.66
C ARG A 31 9.09 -13.84 3.42
N PRO A 32 9.69 -14.89 4.02
CA PRO A 32 11.16 -15.08 4.03
C PRO A 32 11.74 -15.28 2.63
N LYS A 33 10.94 -15.81 1.69
CA LYS A 33 11.30 -15.99 0.28
C LYS A 33 11.80 -14.70 -0.40
N HIS A 34 11.41 -13.53 0.11
CA HIS A 34 11.77 -12.23 -0.45
C HIS A 34 12.62 -11.35 0.47
N HIS A 35 13.19 -11.91 1.55
CA HIS A 35 13.90 -11.15 2.58
C HIS A 35 15.03 -10.27 2.01
N LYS A 36 15.82 -10.77 1.04
CA LYS A 36 16.89 -9.99 0.39
C LYS A 36 16.35 -8.78 -0.39
N ARG A 37 15.14 -8.87 -0.96
CA ARG A 37 14.51 -7.79 -1.75
C ARG A 37 13.85 -6.75 -0.85
N PHE A 38 13.30 -7.18 0.29
CA PHE A 38 12.60 -6.30 1.24
C PHE A 38 13.48 -5.79 2.39
N SER A 39 14.80 -6.02 2.34
CA SER A 39 15.72 -5.48 3.36
C SER A 39 15.90 -3.96 3.29
N ASN A 40 15.36 -3.29 2.26
CA ASN A 40 15.47 -1.84 2.11
C ASN A 40 14.69 -1.12 3.23
N PRO A 41 15.25 -0.04 3.83
CA PRO A 41 14.57 0.75 4.86
C PRO A 41 13.16 1.21 4.45
N PHE A 42 12.90 1.46 3.16
CA PHE A 42 11.58 1.79 2.64
C PHE A 42 10.52 0.74 3.02
N PHE A 43 10.83 -0.55 2.79
CA PHE A 43 9.88 -1.63 3.06
C PHE A 43 9.67 -1.86 4.55
N ARG A 44 10.72 -1.65 5.37
CA ARG A 44 10.62 -1.72 6.83
C ARG A 44 9.71 -0.62 7.38
N LEU A 45 9.81 0.61 6.85
CA LEU A 45 8.91 1.71 7.20
C LEU A 45 7.47 1.43 6.76
N CYS A 46 7.26 0.97 5.52
CA CYS A 46 5.93 0.57 5.04
C CYS A 46 5.31 -0.53 5.92
N PHE A 47 6.11 -1.50 6.34
CA PHE A 47 5.66 -2.58 7.22
C PHE A 47 5.24 -2.06 8.60
N LEU A 48 6.07 -1.21 9.22
CA LEU A 48 5.76 -0.59 10.51
C LEU A 48 4.47 0.24 10.44
N ILE A 49 4.34 1.08 9.41
CA ILE A 49 3.14 1.91 9.18
C ILE A 49 1.92 1.02 8.96
N GLY A 50 2.05 -0.05 8.16
CA GLY A 50 0.95 -0.98 7.94
C GLY A 50 0.46 -1.67 9.21
N ILE A 51 1.36 -1.97 10.16
CA ILE A 51 0.96 -2.49 11.48
C ILE A 51 0.17 -1.42 12.25
N VAL A 52 0.69 -0.19 12.30
CA VAL A 52 0.01 0.93 12.98
C VAL A 52 -1.37 1.18 12.35
N ASP A 53 -1.48 1.10 11.02
CA ASP A 53 -2.75 1.21 10.28
C ASP A 53 -3.74 0.12 10.69
N CYS A 54 -3.29 -1.14 10.79
CA CYS A 54 -4.16 -2.24 11.19
C CYS A 54 -4.67 -2.05 12.63
N ILE A 55 -3.79 -1.68 13.56
CA ILE A 55 -4.15 -1.44 14.97
C ILE A 55 -5.11 -0.25 15.08
N GLY A 56 -4.78 0.86 14.43
CA GLY A 56 -5.59 2.07 14.41
C GLY A 56 -6.96 1.83 13.79
N TYR A 57 -7.02 1.09 12.67
CA TYR A 57 -8.27 0.74 12.00
C TYR A 57 -9.18 -0.12 12.88
N LEU A 58 -8.66 -1.21 13.46
CA LEU A 58 -9.44 -2.07 14.35
C LEU A 58 -9.97 -1.29 15.54
N ASN A 59 -9.10 -0.51 16.20
CA ASN A 59 -9.49 0.27 17.37
C ASN A 59 -10.56 1.33 17.02
N PHE A 60 -10.35 2.09 15.95
CA PHE A 60 -11.34 3.05 15.47
C PHE A 60 -12.67 2.38 15.10
N TYR A 61 -12.63 1.23 14.45
CA TYR A 61 -13.82 0.49 14.07
C TYR A 61 -14.63 0.05 15.30
N PHE A 62 -13.98 -0.57 16.29
CA PHE A 62 -14.66 -1.09 17.48
C PHE A 62 -15.11 -0.02 18.46
N PHE A 63 -14.32 1.03 18.68
CA PHE A 63 -14.58 2.00 19.76
C PHE A 63 -15.17 3.33 19.28
N VAL A 64 -15.12 3.63 17.98
CA VAL A 64 -15.71 4.86 17.43
C VAL A 64 -16.82 4.53 16.45
N ARG A 65 -16.61 3.60 15.52
CA ARG A 65 -17.60 3.33 14.47
C ARG A 65 -18.78 2.50 14.96
N LEU A 66 -18.55 1.35 15.58
CA LEU A 66 -19.65 0.48 16.04
C LEU A 66 -20.63 1.15 17.03
N PRO A 67 -20.20 1.99 17.99
CA PRO A 67 -21.12 2.69 18.89
C PRO A 67 -22.08 3.66 18.19
N THR A 68 -21.77 4.12 16.98
CA THR A 68 -22.64 5.07 16.24
C THR A 68 -23.92 4.43 15.72
N TYR A 69 -24.01 3.10 15.69
CA TYR A 69 -25.21 2.40 15.25
C TYR A 69 -26.14 2.13 16.43
N ALA A 70 -27.40 2.57 16.34
CA ALA A 70 -28.32 2.53 17.48
C ALA A 70 -28.59 1.11 17.97
N PHE A 71 -28.56 0.12 17.08
CA PHE A 71 -28.79 -1.29 17.44
C PHE A 71 -27.70 -1.89 18.35
N LEU A 72 -26.49 -1.30 18.38
CA LEU A 72 -25.39 -1.73 19.28
C LEU A 72 -25.29 -0.88 20.54
N SER A 73 -26.10 0.17 20.67
CA SER A 73 -26.06 1.10 21.80
C SER A 73 -26.08 0.38 23.16
N PHE A 74 -26.90 -0.67 23.30
CA PHE A 74 -26.99 -1.44 24.54
C PHE A 74 -25.65 -2.04 25.02
N VAL A 75 -24.76 -2.44 24.11
CA VAL A 75 -23.43 -2.97 24.44
C VAL A 75 -22.54 -1.85 24.95
N TYR A 76 -22.55 -0.71 24.25
CA TYR A 76 -21.66 0.42 24.49
C TYR A 76 -22.12 1.36 25.63
N THR A 77 -23.39 1.29 26.03
CA THR A 77 -23.90 1.97 27.22
C THR A 77 -23.53 1.24 28.52
N SER A 78 -23.05 -0.01 28.43
CA SER A 78 -22.65 -0.78 29.61
C SER A 78 -21.48 -0.10 30.38
N PRO A 79 -21.36 -0.34 31.70
CA PRO A 79 -20.31 0.28 32.54
C PRO A 79 -18.88 -0.03 32.09
N LEU A 80 -18.70 -1.11 31.32
CA LEU A 80 -17.40 -1.50 30.76
C LEU A 80 -16.92 -0.51 29.69
N PHE A 81 -17.84 0.10 28.94
CA PHE A 81 -17.53 1.02 27.84
C PHE A 81 -17.85 2.48 28.20
N ASN A 82 -18.83 2.73 29.06
CA ASN A 82 -19.22 4.06 29.48
C ASN A 82 -18.30 4.56 30.61
N SER A 83 -17.48 5.58 30.31
CA SER A 83 -16.56 6.24 31.26
C SER A 83 -15.54 5.32 31.94
N SER A 84 -15.14 4.23 31.28
CA SER A 84 -14.13 3.32 31.81
C SER A 84 -12.70 3.74 31.43
N PRO A 85 -11.69 3.40 32.25
CA PRO A 85 -10.28 3.59 31.90
C PRO A 85 -9.89 2.90 30.58
N LEU A 86 -10.56 1.79 30.25
CA LEU A 86 -10.36 1.07 28.99
C LEU A 86 -10.73 1.95 27.79
N THR A 87 -11.90 2.59 27.82
CA THR A 87 -12.35 3.48 26.75
C THR A 87 -11.39 4.66 26.58
N THR A 88 -10.93 5.27 27.68
CA THR A 88 -9.92 6.33 27.64
C THR A 88 -8.61 5.86 27.01
N ALA A 89 -8.11 4.68 27.40
CA ALA A 89 -6.89 4.09 26.84
C ALA A 89 -7.04 3.80 25.33
N MET A 90 -8.21 3.35 24.89
CA MET A 90 -8.49 3.09 23.49
C MET A 90 -8.56 4.38 22.67
N TYR A 91 -9.18 5.45 23.18
CA TYR A 91 -9.13 6.76 22.54
C TYR A 91 -7.70 7.31 22.45
N PHE A 92 -6.93 7.21 23.54
CA PHE A 92 -5.51 7.57 23.51
C PHE A 92 -4.74 6.80 22.44
N LEU A 93 -4.97 5.48 22.33
CA LEU A 93 -4.34 4.64 21.33
C LEU A 93 -4.74 5.06 19.90
N ILE A 94 -5.99 5.45 19.66
CA ILE A 94 -6.42 5.99 18.35
C ILE A 94 -5.64 7.27 18.01
N TYR A 95 -5.57 8.23 18.92
CA TYR A 95 -4.80 9.46 18.71
C TYR A 95 -3.32 9.18 18.50
N PHE A 96 -2.74 8.28 19.29
CA PHE A 96 -1.34 7.89 19.17
C PHE A 96 -1.05 7.24 17.82
N CYS A 97 -1.86 6.26 17.40
CA CYS A 97 -1.75 5.63 16.08
C CYS A 97 -1.89 6.67 14.96
N SER A 98 -2.83 7.61 15.07
CA SER A 98 -3.03 8.66 14.06
C SER A 98 -1.81 9.58 13.91
N ASN A 99 -1.16 9.94 15.02
CA ASN A 99 0.09 10.69 14.99
C ASN A 99 1.22 9.85 14.39
N LEU A 100 1.38 8.59 14.79
CA LEU A 100 2.37 7.69 14.21
C LEU A 100 2.18 7.49 12.71
N GLN A 101 0.94 7.42 12.22
CA GLN A 101 0.63 7.38 10.80
C GLN A 101 1.09 8.63 10.08
N LEU A 102 0.80 9.82 10.63
CA LEU A 102 1.24 11.09 10.05
C LEU A 102 2.77 11.15 9.97
N PHE A 103 3.45 10.84 11.08
CA PHE A 103 4.92 10.78 11.11
C PHE A 103 5.47 9.75 10.12
N GLY A 104 4.92 8.54 10.13
CA GLY A 104 5.33 7.46 9.23
C GLY A 104 5.17 7.86 7.76
N ASN A 105 4.05 8.47 7.41
CA ASN A 105 3.82 8.97 6.06
C ASN A 105 4.83 10.06 5.69
N CYS A 106 5.15 10.99 6.58
CA CYS A 106 6.21 11.98 6.36
C CYS A 106 7.59 11.34 6.10
N PHE A 107 7.95 10.30 6.86
CA PHE A 107 9.22 9.59 6.63
C PHE A 107 9.21 8.80 5.32
N LEU A 108 8.07 8.22 4.95
CA LEU A 108 7.91 7.49 3.70
C LEU A 108 8.02 8.44 2.49
N THR A 109 7.38 9.62 2.57
CA THR A 109 7.49 10.64 1.53
C THR A 109 8.90 11.20 1.45
N PHE A 110 9.54 11.48 2.59
CA PHE A 110 10.93 11.91 2.63
C PHE A 110 11.88 10.87 2.03
N ASN A 111 11.74 9.60 2.41
CA ASN A 111 12.56 8.51 1.85
C ASN A 111 12.40 8.40 0.33
N ARG A 112 11.16 8.51 -0.18
CA ARG A 112 10.88 8.54 -1.61
C ARG A 112 11.47 9.76 -2.29
N PHE A 113 11.32 10.94 -1.69
CA PHE A 113 11.88 12.18 -2.19
C PHE A 113 13.39 12.09 -2.33
N THR A 114 14.10 11.68 -1.27
CA THR A 114 15.55 11.51 -1.30
C THR A 114 15.99 10.50 -2.37
N SER A 115 15.28 9.37 -2.50
CA SER A 115 15.58 8.38 -3.54
C SER A 115 15.41 8.93 -4.95
N ILE A 116 14.38 9.75 -5.20
CA ILE A 116 14.13 10.32 -6.53
C ILE A 116 15.11 11.45 -6.82
N THR A 117 15.31 12.38 -5.88
CA THR A 117 16.15 13.57 -6.08
C THR A 117 17.60 13.17 -6.28
N ILE A 118 18.14 12.22 -5.51
CA ILE A 118 19.54 11.79 -5.67
C ILE A 118 19.73 11.06 -7.00
N THR A 119 18.84 10.12 -7.35
CA THR A 119 18.95 9.39 -8.63
C THR A 119 18.71 10.32 -9.82
N GLY A 120 17.77 11.26 -9.72
CA GLY A 120 17.48 12.25 -10.75
C GLY A 120 18.66 13.19 -10.99
N VAL A 121 19.24 13.75 -9.93
CA VAL A 121 20.43 14.62 -10.03
C VAL A 121 21.61 13.85 -10.60
N HIS A 122 21.82 12.60 -10.21
CA HIS A 122 22.89 11.77 -10.76
C HIS A 122 22.68 11.45 -12.25
N GLN A 123 21.45 11.10 -12.66
CA GLN A 123 21.11 10.88 -14.07
C GLN A 123 21.30 12.17 -14.88
N VAL A 124 20.86 13.32 -14.37
CA VAL A 124 21.05 14.61 -15.01
C VAL A 124 22.53 14.97 -15.11
N LEU A 125 23.35 14.73 -14.09
CA LEU A 125 24.80 14.97 -14.15
C LEU A 125 25.48 14.10 -15.21
N ILE A 126 25.16 12.79 -15.26
CA ILE A 126 25.67 11.88 -16.30
C ILE A 126 25.22 12.31 -17.70
N TYR A 127 23.99 12.81 -17.85
CA TYR A 127 23.45 13.21 -19.15
C TYR A 127 23.91 14.61 -19.59
N MET A 128 24.10 15.54 -18.66
CA MET A 128 24.71 16.85 -18.90
C MET A 128 26.17 16.70 -19.32
N TYR A 129 26.85 15.68 -18.80
CA TYR A 129 28.16 15.26 -19.30
C TYR A 129 28.10 14.68 -20.74
N LYS A 130 26.94 14.21 -21.20
CA LYS A 130 26.76 13.47 -22.47
C LYS A 130 26.01 14.25 -23.58
N GLU A 131 25.77 15.55 -23.41
CA GLU A 131 25.39 16.49 -24.48
C GLU A 131 23.95 16.36 -25.03
N ASN A 132 22.97 17.01 -24.35
CA ASN A 132 21.82 17.70 -24.99
C ASN A 132 21.02 18.56 -23.97
N ARG A 133 21.11 19.91 -24.02
CA ARG A 133 20.58 20.81 -22.97
C ARG A 133 19.05 20.99 -22.97
N ALA A 134 18.40 20.91 -24.13
CA ALA A 134 16.97 21.23 -24.27
C ALA A 134 16.05 20.15 -23.66
N PHE A 135 16.41 18.87 -23.83
CA PHE A 135 15.65 17.75 -23.28
C PHE A 135 15.73 17.69 -21.75
N VAL A 136 16.88 18.07 -21.18
CA VAL A 136 17.09 18.15 -19.73
C VAL A 136 16.19 19.19 -19.09
N LEU A 137 16.03 20.36 -19.72
CA LEU A 137 15.17 21.42 -19.21
C LEU A 137 13.69 20.98 -19.17
N ALA A 138 13.23 20.24 -20.18
CA ALA A 138 11.87 19.69 -20.25
C ALA A 138 11.61 18.59 -19.20
N LEU A 139 12.59 17.71 -18.96
CA LEU A 139 12.51 16.72 -17.88
C LEU A 139 12.50 17.38 -16.50
N TYR A 140 13.31 18.42 -16.32
CA TYR A 140 13.41 19.17 -15.07
C TYR A 140 12.10 19.90 -14.73
N THR A 141 11.42 20.49 -15.70
CA THR A 141 10.12 21.15 -15.50
C THR A 141 8.97 20.17 -15.24
N LEU A 142 9.05 18.93 -15.74
CA LEU A 142 8.05 17.88 -15.51
C LEU A 142 8.24 17.10 -14.19
N THR A 143 9.44 17.10 -13.63
CA THR A 143 9.79 16.32 -12.43
C THR A 143 8.96 16.67 -11.18
N PRO A 144 8.65 17.95 -10.88
CA PRO A 144 7.78 18.31 -9.75
C PRO A 144 6.35 17.77 -9.92
N TRP A 145 5.81 17.84 -11.14
CA TRP A 145 4.46 17.37 -11.44
C TRP A 145 4.33 15.85 -11.33
N LEU A 146 5.33 15.09 -11.81
CA LEU A 146 5.38 13.63 -11.67
C LEU A 146 5.60 13.20 -10.20
N SER A 147 6.29 14.03 -9.42
CA SER A 147 6.49 13.84 -7.99
C SER A 147 5.15 14.01 -7.24
N ASP A 148 4.37 15.04 -7.55
CA ASP A 148 3.08 15.30 -6.90
C ASP A 148 2.02 14.23 -7.20
N PHE A 149 1.98 13.67 -8.42
CA PHE A 149 1.10 12.54 -8.75
C PHE A 149 1.41 11.25 -7.98
N LYS A 150 2.62 11.11 -7.41
CA LYS A 150 3.07 9.91 -6.68
C LYS A 150 2.68 9.92 -5.19
N TYR A 151 2.30 11.08 -4.66
CA TYR A 151 1.95 11.26 -3.24
C TYR A 151 0.45 11.10 -2.94
N LEU A 152 -0.40 10.97 -3.97
CA LEU A 152 -1.83 10.72 -3.82
C LEU A 152 -2.16 9.22 -3.98
N SER A 153 -2.44 8.56 -2.86
CA SER A 153 -2.90 7.17 -2.64
C SER A 153 -1.82 6.06 -2.53
N PRO A 154 -1.33 5.78 -1.30
CA PRO A 154 -0.24 4.83 -1.04
C PRO A 154 -0.41 3.38 -1.56
N PRO A 155 -1.60 2.73 -1.55
CA PRO A 155 -1.73 1.34 -1.98
C PRO A 155 -1.90 1.17 -3.50
N TRP A 156 -2.74 1.99 -4.11
CA TRP A 156 -3.04 1.91 -5.54
C TRP A 156 -1.83 2.33 -6.39
N VAL A 157 -1.11 3.37 -5.97
CA VAL A 157 0.15 3.78 -6.62
C VAL A 157 1.22 2.70 -6.47
N LEU A 158 1.31 2.00 -5.33
CA LEU A 158 2.25 0.88 -5.20
C LEU A 158 1.92 -0.28 -6.15
N LEU A 159 0.64 -0.61 -6.33
CA LEU A 159 0.18 -1.63 -7.28
C LEU A 159 0.42 -1.23 -8.75
N VAL A 160 0.23 0.04 -9.09
CA VAL A 160 0.39 0.56 -10.46
C VAL A 160 1.87 0.77 -10.81
N VAL A 161 2.66 1.32 -9.89
CA VAL A 161 4.04 1.78 -10.14
C VAL A 161 5.09 0.71 -9.83
N SER A 162 4.87 -0.16 -8.85
CA SER A 162 5.87 -1.18 -8.49
C SER A 162 5.67 -2.47 -9.27
N THR A 163 6.53 -2.71 -10.26
CA THR A 163 6.62 -3.99 -10.99
C THR A 163 6.80 -5.18 -10.04
N ALA A 164 7.59 -5.02 -8.98
CA ALA A 164 7.83 -6.08 -7.99
C ALA A 164 6.56 -6.45 -7.19
N VAL A 165 5.75 -5.46 -6.78
CA VAL A 165 4.48 -5.72 -6.08
C VAL A 165 3.48 -6.38 -7.03
N ARG A 166 3.41 -5.90 -8.27
CA ARG A 166 2.53 -6.44 -9.30
C ARG A 166 2.87 -7.89 -9.67
N GLU A 167 4.16 -8.21 -9.79
CA GLU A 167 4.65 -9.59 -9.98
C GLU A 167 4.32 -10.49 -8.78
N SER A 168 4.52 -10.01 -7.55
CA SER A 168 4.16 -10.79 -6.37
C SER A 168 2.66 -11.03 -6.23
N VAL A 169 1.82 -10.05 -6.57
CA VAL A 169 0.35 -10.18 -6.54
C VAL A 169 -0.15 -11.09 -7.65
N THR A 170 0.36 -10.96 -8.87
CA THR A 170 -0.03 -11.82 -10.00
C THR A 170 0.39 -13.28 -9.78
N GLN A 171 1.49 -13.53 -9.07
CA GLN A 171 1.92 -14.88 -8.68
C GLN A 171 1.05 -15.53 -7.59
N MET A 172 0.19 -14.78 -6.89
CA MET A 172 -0.75 -15.36 -5.92
C MET A 172 -2.01 -15.93 -6.57
N PHE A 173 -2.37 -15.45 -7.77
CA PHE A 173 -3.46 -16.06 -8.50
C PHE A 173 -2.95 -17.38 -9.10
N PRO A 174 -3.63 -18.52 -8.81
CA PRO A 174 -3.25 -19.78 -9.43
C PRO A 174 -3.30 -19.58 -10.94
N LYS A 175 -2.18 -19.85 -11.62
CA LYS A 175 -2.11 -19.87 -13.09
C LYS A 175 -3.04 -20.97 -13.60
N ARG A 176 -4.35 -20.69 -13.68
CA ARG A 176 -5.24 -21.37 -14.61
C ARG A 176 -4.97 -20.79 -15.99
N MET A 177 -3.84 -21.17 -16.58
CA MET A 177 -3.68 -21.07 -18.02
C MET A 177 -3.79 -22.50 -18.56
N PRO A 178 -4.77 -22.77 -19.45
CA PRO A 178 -4.86 -24.05 -20.11
C PRO A 178 -3.59 -24.24 -20.93
N SER A 179 -3.00 -25.42 -20.84
CA SER A 179 -1.93 -25.87 -21.72
C SER A 179 -2.42 -25.80 -23.15
N LEU A 180 -2.04 -24.74 -23.87
CA LEU A 180 -2.16 -24.71 -25.33
C LEU A 180 -1.29 -25.84 -25.89
N PRO A 181 -1.82 -26.71 -26.76
CA PRO A 181 -1.06 -27.79 -27.35
C PRO A 181 0.10 -27.23 -28.16
N SER A 182 1.29 -27.73 -27.86
CA SER A 182 2.53 -27.45 -28.59
C SER A 182 2.35 -27.91 -30.04
N TYR A 183 2.14 -26.98 -30.96
CA TYR A 183 2.33 -27.28 -32.38
C TYR A 183 3.81 -27.52 -32.61
N SER A 184 4.16 -28.80 -32.72
CA SER A 184 5.44 -29.28 -33.22
C SER A 184 5.55 -28.93 -34.70
N THR A 185 6.04 -27.73 -35.02
CA THR A 185 6.56 -27.44 -36.35
C THR A 185 7.95 -28.04 -36.45
N ALA A 186 7.99 -29.30 -36.89
CA ALA A 186 9.17 -29.93 -37.43
C ALA A 186 9.72 -29.05 -38.57
N SER A 187 10.96 -28.58 -38.42
CA SER A 187 11.73 -27.96 -39.47
C SER A 187 12.18 -29.04 -40.47
N PRO A 188 11.91 -28.90 -41.79
CA PRO A 188 12.48 -29.80 -42.77
C PRO A 188 13.98 -29.51 -42.93
N LEU A 189 14.77 -30.58 -42.78
CA LEU A 189 16.15 -30.70 -43.24
C LEU A 189 16.30 -30.10 -44.64
N PHE A 190 17.12 -29.06 -44.80
CA PHE A 190 17.74 -28.75 -46.09
C PHE A 190 19.13 -29.38 -46.12
N THR A 191 19.21 -30.49 -46.86
CA THR A 191 20.43 -31.18 -47.26
C THR A 191 21.21 -30.37 -48.29
N ARG A 192 22.54 -30.48 -48.19
CA ARG A 192 23.57 -30.04 -49.14
C ARG A 192 23.24 -30.37 -50.60
N GLY A 193 23.61 -29.43 -51.47
CA GLY A 193 23.99 -29.60 -52.87
C GLY A 193 25.02 -28.52 -53.20
#